data_AF-A0A5D2V8B5-F1
#
_entry.id   AF-A0A5D2V8B5-F1
#
_cell.length_a   1.000
_cell.length_b   1.000
_cell.length_c   1.000
_cell.angle_alpha   90.00
_cell.angle_beta   90.00
_cell.angle_gamma   90.00
#
_symmetry.space_group_name_H-M   'P 1'
#
loop_
_entity.id
_entity.type
_entity.pdbx_description
1 polymer ?
#
loop_
_entity_poly.entity_id
_entity_poly.type
_entity_poly.pdbx_seq_one_letter_code
_entity_poly.pdbx_strand_id
1 'polypeptide(L)'
;MKVEETGKVNNESDLKATFKEMLMSNTKKADVEEGRVENGEISLLEDDVRISMEGQYPEISFSKRVHELIDRSMSQTIIAWLLGRSIGYGALVNCIKNMWEISGDIQVVDLDNEYFFIKFSRFRGL
;
A
#
# COMPACT_ATOMS: atom_id res chain seq x y z
N MET A 1 59.65 23.04 31.88
CA MET A 1 59.94 23.59 30.53
C MET A 1 59.92 22.42 29.56
N LYS A 2 59.18 22.57 28.44
CA LYS A 2 58.81 21.58 27.39
C LYS A 2 57.84 20.49 27.88
N VAL A 3 56.51 20.65 27.75
CA VAL A 3 55.67 20.55 26.53
C VAL A 3 56.24 19.66 25.44
N GLU A 4 55.56 18.51 25.22
CA GLU A 4 55.03 18.16 23.90
C GLU A 4 53.87 17.17 24.03
N GLU A 5 52.87 17.45 23.21
CA GLU A 5 51.50 16.94 23.15
C GLU A 5 51.42 16.08 21.89
N THR A 6 50.85 14.89 21.96
CA THR A 6 50.32 14.23 20.74
C THR A 6 49.02 13.53 21.10
N GLY A 7 47.93 14.15 20.66
CA GLY A 7 46.56 13.73 20.90
C GLY A 7 46.21 12.38 20.28
N LYS A 8 45.18 11.75 20.85
CA LYS A 8 44.42 10.72 20.17
C LYS A 8 43.01 11.27 19.95
N VAL A 9 42.80 11.69 18.71
CA VAL A 9 41.54 12.18 18.16
C VAL A 9 40.50 11.07 18.26
N ASN A 10 39.35 11.44 18.81
CA ASN A 10 38.13 10.65 18.80
C ASN A 10 37.56 10.69 17.37
N ASN A 11 37.42 9.54 16.70
CA ASN A 11 36.57 9.36 15.51
C ASN A 11 35.78 8.06 15.76
N GLU A 12 34.46 8.09 16.01
CA GLU A 12 33.39 8.27 14.99
C GLU A 12 33.56 7.21 13.89
N SER A 13 32.69 6.20 13.72
CA SER A 13 31.24 6.16 13.86
C SER A 13 30.82 4.69 14.00
N ASP A 14 29.82 4.42 14.84
CA ASP A 14 28.96 3.27 14.63
C ASP A 14 28.47 3.35 13.19
N LEU A 15 28.95 2.45 12.31
CA LEU A 15 28.42 2.26 10.97
C LEU A 15 27.01 1.69 11.12
N LYS A 16 26.07 2.56 11.49
CA LYS A 16 24.65 2.28 11.47
C LYS A 16 24.31 2.04 10.02
N ALA A 17 24.00 0.79 9.70
CA ALA A 17 23.55 0.38 8.37
C ALA A 17 22.60 1.45 7.82
N THR A 18 22.86 1.90 6.61
CA THR A 18 22.02 2.91 5.98
C THR A 18 20.59 2.37 5.90
N PHE A 19 19.61 3.25 5.94
CA PHE A 19 18.21 2.85 5.86
C PHE A 19 17.94 1.95 4.64
N LYS A 20 18.64 2.19 3.54
CA LYS A 20 18.66 1.36 2.34
C LYS A 20 19.18 -0.07 2.60
N GLU A 21 20.30 -0.22 3.30
CA GLU A 21 20.87 -1.54 3.63
C GLU A 21 19.96 -2.34 4.57
N MET A 22 19.29 -1.67 5.51
CA MET A 22 18.35 -2.32 6.44
C MET A 22 17.16 -2.94 5.70
N LEU A 23 16.66 -2.29 4.64
CA LEU A 23 15.56 -2.80 3.81
C LEU A 23 15.98 -3.97 2.92
N MET A 24 17.17 -3.90 2.32
CA MET A 24 17.64 -4.93 1.38
C MET A 24 18.05 -6.24 2.08
N SER A 25 18.38 -6.17 3.37
CA SER A 25 18.86 -7.32 4.16
C SER A 25 17.77 -8.36 4.45
N ASN A 26 16.50 -7.94 4.51
CA ASN A 26 15.36 -8.83 4.74
C ASN A 26 14.90 -9.58 3.47
N THR A 27 15.41 -9.21 2.30
CA THR A 27 15.01 -9.80 1.01
C THR A 27 15.91 -10.99 0.64
N LYS A 28 16.10 -11.94 1.56
CA LYS A 28 16.78 -13.20 1.24
C LYS A 28 15.76 -14.30 0.95
N LYS A 29 15.53 -14.50 -0.36
CA LYS A 29 14.99 -15.68 -1.07
C LYS A 29 13.91 -16.48 -0.33
N ALA A 30 12.67 -16.00 -0.41
CA ALA A 30 11.53 -16.90 -0.48
C ALA A 30 11.38 -17.31 -1.95
N ASP A 31 11.30 -18.61 -2.21
CA ASP A 31 10.93 -19.13 -3.53
C ASP A 31 9.59 -18.49 -3.93
N VAL A 32 9.59 -17.85 -5.10
CA VAL A 32 8.45 -17.07 -5.61
C VAL A 32 7.34 -18.03 -6.00
N GLU A 33 6.42 -18.31 -5.09
CA GLU A 33 5.09 -18.77 -5.47
C GLU A 33 4.39 -17.62 -6.21
N GLU A 34 4.10 -17.90 -7.48
CA GLU A 34 3.48 -16.98 -8.41
C GLU A 34 2.02 -16.68 -7.97
N GLY A 35 1.75 -15.44 -7.57
CA GLY A 35 0.40 -14.88 -7.60
C GLY A 35 -0.50 -15.08 -6.37
N ARG A 36 0.04 -15.03 -5.15
CA ARG A 36 -0.78 -14.90 -3.93
C ARG A 36 -0.83 -13.45 -3.44
N VAL A 37 -2.02 -12.85 -3.44
CA VAL A 37 -2.29 -11.62 -2.68
C VAL A 37 -2.56 -12.06 -1.23
N GLU A 38 -1.52 -12.19 -0.42
CA GLU A 38 -1.70 -12.41 1.01
C GLU A 38 -2.09 -11.09 1.67
N ASN A 39 -3.19 -11.10 2.42
CA ASN A 39 -3.72 -9.95 3.18
C ASN A 39 -3.93 -8.63 2.41
N GLY A 40 -4.05 -8.66 1.09
CA GLY A 40 -4.26 -7.45 0.28
C GLY A 40 -2.98 -6.70 -0.08
N GLU A 41 -1.81 -7.27 0.20
CA GLU A 41 -0.53 -6.70 -0.20
C GLU A 41 -0.17 -7.16 -1.62
N ILE A 42 0.03 -6.20 -2.53
CA ILE A 42 0.43 -6.47 -3.92
C ILE A 42 1.95 -6.49 -3.97
N SER A 43 2.54 -7.66 -4.22
CA SER A 43 3.98 -7.80 -4.42
C SER A 43 4.36 -7.49 -5.88
N LEU A 44 5.11 -6.40 -6.07
CA LEU A 44 5.64 -5.97 -7.36
C LEU A 44 6.97 -6.68 -7.68
N LEU A 45 7.16 -7.03 -8.95
CA LEU A 45 8.37 -7.58 -9.54
C LEU A 45 9.11 -6.47 -10.31
N GLU A 46 10.36 -6.74 -10.70
CA GLU A 46 11.22 -5.77 -11.38
C GLU A 46 10.62 -5.24 -12.70
N ASP A 47 9.96 -6.12 -13.47
CA ASP A 47 9.35 -5.78 -14.77
C ASP A 47 7.91 -5.23 -14.67
N ASP A 48 7.37 -5.07 -13.47
CA ASP A 48 5.97 -4.70 -13.28
C ASP A 48 5.69 -3.21 -13.42
N VAL A 49 6.70 -2.37 -13.22
CA VAL A 49 6.56 -0.91 -13.27
C VAL A 49 7.64 -0.37 -14.19
N ARG A 50 7.22 0.40 -15.18
CA ARG A 50 8.12 1.15 -16.06
C ARG A 50 7.86 2.63 -15.90
N ILE A 51 8.92 3.39 -15.70
CA ILE A 51 8.87 4.84 -15.58
C ILE A 51 9.66 5.42 -16.75
N SER A 52 9.00 6.20 -17.61
CA SER A 52 9.66 6.99 -18.65
C SER A 52 9.67 8.47 -18.25
N MET A 53 10.77 9.14 -18.59
CA MET A 53 10.97 10.58 -18.40
C MET A 53 11.14 11.30 -19.75
N GLU A 54 10.87 10.64 -20.88
CA GLU A 54 11.09 11.20 -22.21
C GLU A 54 10.02 12.23 -22.62
N GLY A 55 8.87 12.24 -21.94
CA GLY A 55 7.79 13.21 -22.16
C GLY A 55 7.93 14.50 -21.35
N GLN A 56 6.97 15.42 -21.50
CA GLN A 56 6.88 16.60 -20.63
C GLN A 56 6.59 16.25 -19.16
N TYR A 57 6.07 15.04 -18.91
CA TYR A 57 5.74 14.54 -17.59
C TYR A 57 6.25 13.09 -17.45
N PRO A 58 6.57 12.65 -16.22
CA PRO A 58 6.86 11.24 -15.96
C PRO A 58 5.67 10.36 -16.36
N GLU A 59 5.94 9.33 -17.14
CA GLU A 59 4.96 8.30 -17.49
C GLU A 59 5.23 7.06 -16.64
N ILE A 60 4.22 6.60 -15.90
CA ILE A 60 4.28 5.36 -15.13
C ILE A 60 3.34 4.37 -15.81
N SER A 61 3.88 3.22 -16.23
CA SER A 61 3.11 2.14 -16.82
C SER A 61 3.30 0.86 -16.02
N PHE A 62 2.22 0.09 -15.92
CA PHE A 62 2.19 -1.17 -15.19
C PHE A 62 2.09 -2.36 -16.14
N SER A 63 2.67 -3.49 -15.75
CA SER A 63 2.50 -4.74 -16.48
C SER A 63 1.04 -5.22 -16.41
N LYS A 64 0.64 -6.06 -17.37
CA LYS A 64 -0.69 -6.69 -17.37
C LYS A 64 -0.96 -7.46 -16.06
N ARG A 65 0.07 -8.10 -15.49
CA ARG A 65 -0.02 -8.85 -14.24
C ARG A 65 -0.43 -7.96 -13.07
N VAL A 66 0.10 -6.75 -12.98
CA VAL A 66 -0.29 -5.79 -11.93
C VAL A 66 -1.75 -5.39 -12.06
N HIS A 67 -2.24 -5.15 -13.29
CA HIS A 67 -3.65 -4.88 -13.51
C HIS A 67 -4.53 -6.05 -13.02
N GLU A 68 -4.17 -7.28 -13.36
CA GLU A 68 -4.89 -8.49 -12.90
C GLU A 68 -4.87 -8.64 -11.37
N LEU A 69 -3.78 -8.24 -10.71
CA LEU A 69 -3.69 -8.22 -9.24
C LEU A 69 -4.58 -7.15 -8.62
N ILE A 70 -4.63 -5.95 -9.21
CA ILE A 70 -5.51 -4.86 -8.76
C ILE A 70 -6.97 -5.33 -8.87
N ASP A 71 -7.37 -5.86 -10.04
CA ASP A 71 -8.73 -6.36 -10.29
C ASP A 71 -9.12 -7.44 -9.28
N ARG A 72 -8.20 -8.39 -9.02
CA ARG A 72 -8.42 -9.45 -8.02
C ARG A 72 -8.57 -8.87 -6.62
N SER A 73 -7.71 -7.94 -6.22
CA SER A 73 -7.70 -7.34 -4.89
C SER A 73 -8.96 -6.50 -4.61
N MET A 74 -9.54 -5.92 -5.67
CA MET A 74 -10.72 -5.05 -5.63
C MET A 74 -12.02 -5.76 -6.03
N SER A 75 -11.97 -7.07 -6.33
CA SER A 75 -13.11 -7.87 -6.82
C SER A 75 -14.37 -7.83 -5.94
N GLN A 76 -14.24 -7.45 -4.67
CA GLN A 76 -15.34 -7.32 -3.71
C GLN A 76 -15.42 -5.89 -3.15
N THR A 77 -15.09 -4.89 -3.98
CA THR A 77 -15.13 -3.48 -3.61
C THR A 77 -16.08 -2.72 -4.54
N ILE A 78 -16.89 -1.84 -3.97
CA ILE A 78 -17.78 -0.93 -4.71
C ILE A 78 -17.32 0.50 -4.44
N ILE A 79 -17.32 1.34 -5.47
CA ILE A 79 -17.19 2.79 -5.34
C ILE A 79 -18.59 3.38 -5.24
N ALA A 80 -18.89 4.03 -4.13
CA ALA A 80 -20.14 4.76 -3.95
C ALA A 80 -19.87 6.26 -3.94
N TRP A 81 -20.73 7.03 -4.60
CA TRP A 81 -20.73 8.49 -4.57
C TRP A 81 -21.99 8.97 -3.86
N LEU A 82 -21.85 9.82 -2.85
CA LEU A 82 -23.00 10.43 -2.18
C LEU A 82 -23.48 11.65 -2.93
N LEU A 83 -24.76 11.61 -3.32
CA LEU A 83 -25.43 12.74 -3.94
C LEU A 83 -26.18 13.55 -2.88
N GLY A 84 -25.96 14.86 -2.86
CA GLY A 84 -26.72 15.79 -2.03
C GLY A 84 -25.97 16.21 -0.76
N ARG A 85 -26.63 16.07 0.40
CA ARG A 85 -26.05 16.52 1.68
C ARG A 85 -25.05 15.49 2.18
N SER A 86 -23.88 15.96 2.59
CA SER A 86 -22.91 15.12 3.28
C SER A 86 -23.53 14.57 4.57
N ILE A 87 -23.30 13.29 4.82
CA ILE A 87 -23.72 12.60 6.03
C ILE A 87 -22.47 12.15 6.78
N GLY A 88 -22.55 12.09 8.11
CA GLY A 88 -21.43 11.58 8.90
C GLY A 88 -21.12 10.12 8.59
N TYR A 89 -19.86 9.72 8.73
CA TYR A 89 -19.38 8.36 8.44
C TYR A 89 -20.22 7.24 9.08
N GLY A 90 -20.59 7.39 10.35
CA GLY A 90 -21.43 6.38 11.03
C GLY A 90 -22.83 6.25 10.43
N ALA A 91 -23.43 7.37 9.99
CA ALA A 91 -24.72 7.37 9.32
C ALA A 91 -24.61 6.75 7.92
N LEU A 92 -23.53 7.03 7.19
CA LEU A 92 -23.21 6.41 5.90
C LEU A 92 -23.12 4.88 6.01
N VAL A 93 -22.29 4.39 6.93
CA VAL A 93 -22.11 2.96 7.16
C VAL A 93 -23.44 2.29 7.51
N ASN A 94 -24.24 2.90 8.39
CA ASN A 94 -25.55 2.37 8.76
C ASN A 94 -26.54 2.38 7.58
N CYS A 95 -26.53 3.44 6.77
CA CYS A 95 -27.35 3.54 5.57
C CYS A 95 -27.00 2.41 4.58
N ILE A 96 -25.72 2.21 4.28
CA ILE A 96 -25.24 1.15 3.40
C ILE A 96 -25.65 -0.24 3.92
N LYS A 97 -25.41 -0.50 5.22
CA LYS A 97 -25.76 -1.79 5.84
C LYS A 97 -27.25 -2.08 5.75
N ASN A 98 -28.09 -1.09 6.02
CA ASN A 98 -29.55 -1.25 5.99
C ASN A 98 -30.10 -1.32 4.56
N MET A 99 -29.58 -0.50 3.64
CA MET A 99 -30.07 -0.42 2.26
C MET A 99 -29.78 -1.70 1.46
N TRP A 100 -28.65 -2.35 1.73
CA TRP A 100 -28.23 -3.56 1.02
C TRP A 100 -28.39 -4.84 1.84
N GLU A 101 -29.01 -4.74 3.03
CA GLU A 101 -29.22 -5.89 3.94
C GLU A 101 -27.94 -6.70 4.16
N ILE A 102 -26.81 -6.01 4.34
CA ILE A 102 -25.50 -6.66 4.33
C ILE A 102 -25.35 -7.55 5.56
N SER A 103 -25.13 -8.84 5.34
CA SER A 103 -24.74 -9.79 6.37
C SER A 103 -23.20 -9.88 6.42
N GLY A 104 -22.62 -9.35 7.50
CA GLY A 104 -21.19 -9.40 7.76
C GLY A 104 -20.50 -8.04 7.82
N ASP A 105 -19.16 -8.09 7.88
CA ASP A 105 -18.35 -6.90 8.05
C ASP A 105 -18.05 -6.23 6.72
N ILE A 106 -18.10 -4.90 6.74
CA ILE A 106 -17.68 -4.06 5.63
C ILE A 106 -16.63 -3.07 6.13
N GLN A 107 -15.68 -2.77 5.25
CA GLN A 107 -14.73 -1.67 5.43
C GLN A 107 -15.14 -0.54 4.51
N VAL A 108 -15.28 0.67 5.06
CA VAL A 108 -15.56 1.87 4.28
C VAL A 108 -14.34 2.80 4.37
N VAL A 109 -13.80 3.19 3.23
CA VAL A 109 -12.65 4.10 3.11
C VAL A 109 -13.09 5.34 2.35
N ASP A 110 -12.84 6.50 2.93
CA ASP A 110 -13.11 7.80 2.31
C ASP A 110 -12.04 8.10 1.24
N LEU A 111 -12.47 8.50 0.05
CA LEU A 111 -11.61 8.85 -1.08
C LEU A 111 -11.60 10.35 -1.39
N ASP A 112 -12.14 11.17 -0.48
CA ASP A 112 -12.48 12.57 -0.70
C ASP A 112 -13.55 12.76 -1.79
N ASN A 113 -14.00 14.01 -1.96
CA ASN A 113 -15.00 14.42 -2.96
C ASN A 113 -16.30 13.59 -2.90
N GLU A 114 -16.69 13.16 -1.69
CA GLU A 114 -17.88 12.35 -1.42
C GLU A 114 -17.86 10.94 -2.07
N TYR A 115 -16.68 10.46 -2.48
CA TYR A 115 -16.48 9.10 -2.93
C TYR A 115 -16.01 8.20 -1.79
N PHE A 116 -16.54 6.97 -1.78
CA PHE A 116 -16.23 5.98 -0.76
C PHE A 116 -15.93 4.63 -1.41
N PHE A 117 -14.85 3.99 -0.99
CA PHE A 117 -14.66 2.55 -1.20
C PHE A 117 -15.42 1.78 -0.14
N ILE A 118 -16.28 0.87 -0.58
CA ILE A 118 -16.98 -0.07 0.28
C ILE A 118 -16.44 -1.45 -0.07
N LYS A 119 -15.61 -1.99 0.81
CA LYS A 119 -15.01 -3.32 0.66
C LYS A 119 -15.74 -4.32 1.53
N PHE A 120 -16.24 -5.37 0.91
CA PHE A 120 -16.95 -6.45 1.59
C PHE A 120 -15.93 -7.46 2.11
N SER A 121 -16.11 -7.87 3.37
CA SER A 121 -15.33 -8.98 3.91
C SER A 121 -15.70 -10.24 3.13
N ARG A 122 -14.69 -10.98 2.69
CA ARG A 122 -14.92 -12.26 2.01
C ARG A 122 -15.73 -13.15 2.93
N PHE A 123 -16.88 -13.64 2.46
CA PHE A 123 -17.69 -14.61 3.19
C PHE A 123 -16.81 -15.84 3.46
N ARG A 124 -16.39 -16.04 4.72
CA ARG A 124 -15.66 -17.24 5.15
C ARG A 124 -16.68 -18.36 5.37
N GLY A 125 -17.24 -18.89 4.28
CA GLY A 125 -18.17 -20.01 4.36
C GLY A 125 -18.81 -20.35 3.03
N LEU A 126 -18.21 -21.33 2.34
CA LEU A 126 -18.82 -22.57 1.83
C LEU A 126 -17.75 -23.39 1.10
#